data_AF-A0AAD9IKH0-F1
#
_entry.id   AF-A0AAD9IKH0-F1
#
_cell.length_a   1.000
_cell.length_b   1.000
_cell.length_c   1.000
_cell.angle_alpha   90.00
_cell.angle_beta   90.00
_cell.angle_gamma   90.00
#
_symmetry.space_group_name_H-M   'P 1'
#
loop_
_entity.id
_entity.type
_entity.pdbx_description
1 polymer ?
#
loop_
_entity_poly.entity_id
_entity_poly.type
_entity_poly.pdbx_seq_one_letter_code
_entity_poly.pdbx_strand_id
1 'polypeptide(L)'
;MFDDVARHPLNPFPNKLYNQPGGPDVYEGVKVDYSGQSVTAANFLAVLAGNASAIVKGPTANGRVLESGPQDHVFVYYSDHGAPGIVGMPSGPFLFADQWLRVLRARSGVGFEHMVIYLEACESGSMFEGLLPKNISVFATTAANARESSWGTYCPGMHPSPPFELMTCLGDLYRWGSELERREDYRDAKRLG
;
A
#
# COMPACT_ATOMS: atom_id res chain seq x y z
N MET A 1 -6.94 -3.53 4.77
CA MET A 1 -7.35 -4.37 3.62
C MET A 1 -8.83 -4.68 3.78
N PHE A 2 -9.65 -4.71 2.72
CA PHE A 2 -11.09 -4.95 2.90
C PHE A 2 -11.42 -6.36 3.42
N ASP A 3 -10.54 -7.33 3.15
CA ASP A 3 -10.59 -8.72 3.62
C ASP A 3 -11.74 -9.58 3.03
N ASP A 4 -12.03 -9.38 1.75
CA ASP A 4 -13.08 -10.10 1.00
C ASP A 4 -12.55 -11.07 -0.05
N VAL A 5 -11.26 -11.06 -0.37
CA VAL A 5 -10.69 -11.90 -1.46
C VAL A 5 -10.41 -13.34 -1.03
N ALA A 6 -9.76 -13.53 0.13
CA ALA A 6 -9.32 -14.87 0.57
C ALA A 6 -10.49 -15.85 0.74
N ARG A 7 -11.66 -15.33 1.12
CA ARG A 7 -12.90 -16.09 1.35
C ARG A 7 -13.95 -15.87 0.26
N HIS A 8 -13.60 -15.21 -0.83
CA HIS A 8 -14.54 -14.95 -1.92
C HIS A 8 -14.99 -16.26 -2.57
N PRO A 9 -16.28 -16.43 -2.94
CA PRO A 9 -16.75 -17.64 -3.63
C PRO A 9 -16.05 -17.92 -4.99
N LEU A 10 -15.51 -16.88 -5.61
CA LEU A 10 -14.73 -17.00 -6.86
C LEU A 10 -13.23 -17.24 -6.62
N ASN A 11 -12.75 -17.30 -5.38
CA ASN A 11 -11.38 -17.67 -5.11
C ASN A 11 -11.24 -19.21 -5.18
N PRO A 12 -10.52 -19.76 -6.18
CA PRO A 12 -10.34 -21.21 -6.33
C PRO A 12 -9.47 -21.83 -5.22
N PHE A 13 -8.77 -21.01 -4.42
CA PHE A 13 -7.93 -21.43 -3.30
C PHE A 13 -8.45 -20.81 -1.98
N PRO A 14 -9.45 -21.43 -1.32
CA PRO A 14 -10.06 -20.86 -0.12
C PRO A 14 -9.05 -20.55 0.98
N ASN A 15 -9.16 -19.35 1.56
CA ASN A 15 -8.31 -18.80 2.62
C ASN A 15 -6.85 -18.60 2.25
N LYS A 16 -6.52 -18.53 0.95
CA LYS A 16 -5.16 -18.25 0.46
C LYS A 16 -5.16 -17.08 -0.50
N LEU A 17 -4.06 -16.31 -0.51
CA LEU A 17 -3.78 -15.29 -1.51
C LEU A 17 -2.37 -15.47 -2.05
N TYR A 18 -2.17 -15.15 -3.32
CA TYR A 18 -0.88 -15.24 -3.98
C TYR A 18 -0.60 -13.92 -4.69
N ASN A 19 0.64 -13.44 -4.61
CA ASN A 19 1.09 -12.20 -5.27
C ASN A 19 2.05 -12.48 -6.45
N GLN A 20 2.20 -13.74 -6.85
CA GLN A 20 2.91 -14.15 -8.06
C GLN A 20 2.59 -15.60 -8.45
N PRO A 21 2.74 -15.98 -9.74
CA PRO A 21 2.59 -17.36 -10.19
C PRO A 21 3.58 -18.29 -9.49
N GLY A 22 3.08 -19.39 -8.93
CA GLY A 22 3.90 -20.36 -8.19
C GLY A 22 4.50 -19.82 -6.88
N GLY A 23 4.09 -18.63 -6.43
CA GLY A 23 4.54 -18.05 -5.16
C GLY A 23 3.91 -18.72 -3.93
N PRO A 24 4.43 -18.43 -2.73
CA PRO A 24 3.82 -18.88 -1.48
C PRO A 24 2.49 -18.19 -1.22
N ASP A 25 1.68 -18.76 -0.33
CA ASP A 25 0.55 -18.05 0.26
C ASP A 25 1.07 -16.85 1.06
N VAL A 26 0.53 -15.67 0.79
CA VAL A 26 0.90 -14.41 1.47
C VAL A 26 -0.19 -13.94 2.44
N TYR A 27 -1.32 -14.65 2.52
CA TYR A 27 -2.42 -14.31 3.42
C TYR A 27 -2.21 -14.86 4.83
N GLU A 28 -1.59 -16.04 4.95
CA GLU A 28 -1.31 -16.65 6.24
C GLU A 28 -0.49 -15.71 7.14
N GLY A 29 -0.95 -15.51 8.38
CA GLY A 29 -0.28 -14.68 9.38
C GLY A 29 -0.49 -13.17 9.23
N VAL A 30 -1.19 -12.69 8.19
CA VAL A 30 -1.53 -11.27 8.03
C VAL A 30 -2.38 -10.79 9.21
N LYS A 31 -1.93 -9.72 9.87
CA LYS A 31 -2.69 -9.06 10.95
C LYS A 31 -3.60 -8.01 10.35
N VAL A 32 -4.91 -8.21 10.50
CA VAL A 32 -5.93 -7.32 9.93
C VAL A 32 -6.45 -6.38 11.03
N ASP A 33 -5.86 -5.18 11.12
CA ASP A 33 -6.27 -4.18 12.12
C ASP A 33 -7.56 -3.45 11.72
N TYR A 34 -7.76 -3.25 10.42
CA TYR A 34 -8.94 -2.62 9.81
C TYR A 34 -9.40 -3.41 8.58
N SER A 35 -10.66 -3.87 8.59
CA SER A 35 -11.30 -4.58 7.46
C SER A 35 -12.68 -4.04 7.11
N GLY A 36 -13.21 -4.49 5.96
CA GLY A 36 -14.51 -4.10 5.42
C GLY A 36 -14.72 -2.58 5.43
N GLN A 37 -15.88 -2.17 5.94
CA GLN A 37 -16.29 -0.77 6.02
C GLN A 37 -15.42 0.12 6.91
N SER A 38 -14.49 -0.47 7.68
CA SER A 38 -13.54 0.29 8.50
C SER A 38 -12.31 0.76 7.70
N VAL A 39 -12.14 0.30 6.46
CA VAL A 39 -11.06 0.74 5.57
C VAL A 39 -11.49 2.04 4.86
N THR A 40 -11.35 3.15 5.57
CA THR A 40 -11.78 4.50 5.13
C THR A 40 -10.62 5.49 5.18
N ALA A 41 -10.68 6.56 4.37
CA ALA A 41 -9.69 7.64 4.40
C ALA A 41 -9.53 8.23 5.81
N ALA A 42 -10.64 8.38 6.55
CA ALA A 42 -10.63 8.90 7.91
C ALA A 42 -9.80 8.02 8.87
N ASN A 43 -10.02 6.70 8.85
CA ASN A 43 -9.26 5.78 9.68
C ASN A 43 -7.79 5.71 9.25
N PHE A 44 -7.51 5.70 7.94
CA PHE A 44 -6.14 5.75 7.43
C PHE A 44 -5.36 6.98 7.95
N LEU A 45 -5.96 8.17 7.84
CA LEU A 45 -5.36 9.42 8.31
C LEU A 45 -5.19 9.44 9.84
N ALA A 46 -6.17 8.91 10.60
CA ALA A 46 -6.09 8.81 12.05
C ALA A 46 -5.01 7.83 12.52
N VAL A 47 -4.82 6.70 11.81
CA VAL A 47 -3.71 5.76 12.03
C VAL A 47 -2.37 6.47 11.83
N LEU A 48 -2.18 7.15 10.69
CA LEU A 48 -0.94 7.88 10.40
C LEU A 48 -0.67 9.01 11.41
N ALA A 49 -1.72 9.67 11.87
CA ALA A 49 -1.64 10.72 12.88
C ALA A 49 -1.34 10.21 14.29
N GLY A 50 -1.39 8.89 14.53
CA GLY A 50 -1.27 8.32 15.88
C GLY A 50 -2.44 8.70 16.79
N ASN A 51 -3.62 8.97 16.22
CA ASN A 51 -4.78 9.49 16.96
C ASN A 51 -5.87 8.42 17.11
N ALA A 52 -5.74 7.58 18.15
CA ALA A 52 -6.70 6.52 18.44
C ALA A 52 -8.12 7.03 18.71
N SER A 53 -8.27 8.25 19.26
CA SER A 53 -9.57 8.87 19.53
C SER A 53 -10.30 9.31 18.26
N ALA A 54 -9.59 9.52 17.15
CA ALA A 54 -10.16 9.88 15.85
C ALA A 54 -10.58 8.66 15.02
N ILE A 55 -10.30 7.44 15.49
CA ILE A 55 -10.74 6.22 14.80
C ILE A 55 -12.26 6.12 14.87
N VAL A 56 -12.88 5.99 13.69
CA VAL A 56 -14.30 5.64 13.55
C VAL A 56 -14.44 4.17 13.96
N LYS A 57 -14.97 3.96 15.16
CA LYS A 57 -15.15 2.64 15.75
C LYS A 57 -16.18 1.83 14.98
N GLY A 58 -15.90 0.55 14.79
CA GLY A 58 -16.78 -0.41 14.13
C GLY A 58 -16.33 -1.83 14.45
N PRO A 59 -17.15 -2.86 14.11
CA PRO A 59 -16.83 -4.26 14.41
C PRO A 59 -15.55 -4.76 13.73
N THR A 60 -15.09 -4.05 12.69
CA THR A 60 -13.93 -4.40 11.88
C THR A 60 -12.76 -3.41 12.02
N ALA A 61 -12.77 -2.59 13.08
CA ALA A 61 -11.67 -1.69 13.44
C ALA A 61 -11.18 -2.00 14.85
N ASN A 62 -9.93 -2.44 15.00
CA ASN A 62 -9.37 -2.74 16.33
C ASN A 62 -8.79 -1.52 17.07
N GLY A 63 -8.68 -0.37 16.38
CA GLY A 63 -8.24 0.90 16.96
C GLY A 63 -6.71 1.10 17.02
N ARG A 64 -5.90 0.19 16.48
CA ARG A 64 -4.45 0.34 16.45
C ARG A 64 -4.04 1.52 15.57
N VAL A 65 -3.20 2.41 16.08
CA VAL A 65 -2.64 3.55 15.35
C VAL A 65 -1.10 3.52 15.38
N LEU A 66 -0.45 4.44 14.67
CA LEU A 66 1.00 4.63 14.79
C LEU A 66 1.34 5.35 16.10
N GLU A 67 1.73 4.59 17.11
CA GLU A 67 2.23 5.12 18.40
C GLU A 67 3.72 5.53 18.34
N SER A 68 4.24 5.75 17.13
CA SER A 68 5.64 6.08 16.89
C SER A 68 6.00 7.50 17.34
N GLY A 69 7.22 7.64 17.84
CA GLY A 69 7.84 8.88 18.33
C GLY A 69 8.96 9.40 17.42
N PRO A 70 9.71 10.43 17.87
CA PRO A 70 10.62 11.20 17.01
C PRO A 70 11.89 10.45 16.57
N GLN A 71 12.17 9.27 17.13
CA GLN A 71 13.32 8.42 16.78
C GLN A 71 12.93 7.21 15.94
N ASP A 72 11.63 7.00 15.71
CA ASP A 72 11.13 5.82 15.02
C ASP A 72 11.16 6.01 13.50
N HIS A 73 11.32 4.92 12.78
CA HIS A 73 11.26 4.90 11.32
C HIS A 73 9.93 4.28 10.90
N VAL A 74 9.23 4.95 9.98
CA VAL A 74 7.89 4.53 9.54
C VAL A 74 7.92 4.16 8.06
N PHE A 75 7.34 3.01 7.74
CA PHE A 75 7.12 2.59 6.36
C PHE A 75 5.62 2.53 6.07
N VAL A 76 5.19 3.18 4.98
CA VAL A 76 3.80 3.19 4.51
C VAL A 76 3.76 2.64 3.10
N TYR A 77 2.95 1.59 2.90
CA TYR A 77 2.64 1.05 1.57
C TYR A 77 1.15 1.19 1.29
N TYR A 78 0.82 1.71 0.11
CA TYR A 78 -0.54 1.82 -0.40
C TYR A 78 -0.59 1.22 -1.81
N SER A 79 -1.66 0.46 -2.10
CA SER A 79 -1.91 -0.21 -3.38
C SER A 79 -3.41 -0.20 -3.65
N ASP A 80 -3.86 0.54 -4.66
CA ASP A 80 -5.24 0.57 -5.16
C ASP A 80 -5.30 1.41 -6.46
N HIS A 81 -6.48 1.91 -6.82
CA HIS A 81 -6.65 2.87 -7.89
C HIS A 81 -6.26 4.29 -7.47
N GLY A 82 -5.91 5.11 -8.47
CA GLY A 82 -5.64 6.52 -8.30
C GLY A 82 -6.16 7.34 -9.47
N ALA A 83 -6.15 8.65 -9.27
CA ALA A 83 -6.41 9.66 -10.26
C ALA A 83 -5.69 10.95 -9.84
N PRO A 84 -5.65 12.02 -10.66
CA PRO A 84 -4.95 13.26 -10.28
C PRO A 84 -5.39 13.81 -8.91
N GLY A 85 -4.46 13.78 -7.94
CA GLY A 85 -4.62 14.34 -6.59
C GLY A 85 -5.44 13.50 -5.62
N ILE A 86 -5.84 12.27 -5.99
CA ILE A 86 -6.63 11.37 -5.13
C ILE A 86 -6.20 9.90 -5.28
N VAL A 87 -6.45 9.13 -4.22
CA VAL A 87 -6.36 7.66 -4.26
C VAL A 87 -7.64 7.03 -3.71
N GLY A 88 -7.96 5.84 -4.20
CA GLY A 88 -9.18 5.10 -3.87
C GLY A 88 -9.30 4.73 -2.39
N MET A 89 -10.53 4.55 -1.92
CA MET A 89 -10.79 3.84 -0.66
C MET A 89 -11.98 2.93 -0.90
N PRO A 90 -11.96 1.69 -0.39
CA PRO A 90 -13.06 0.75 -0.62
C PRO A 90 -14.33 1.14 0.15
N SER A 91 -14.26 2.12 1.05
CA SER A 91 -15.41 2.62 1.81
C SER A 91 -15.32 4.12 2.08
N GLY A 92 -16.43 4.81 1.82
CA GLY A 92 -16.54 6.25 2.00
C GLY A 92 -15.86 7.04 0.87
N PRO A 93 -15.47 8.30 1.12
CA PRO A 93 -14.83 9.14 0.13
C PRO A 93 -13.38 8.73 -0.15
N PHE A 94 -12.87 9.14 -1.31
CA PHE A 94 -11.46 9.04 -1.67
C PHE A 94 -10.55 9.77 -0.68
N LEU A 95 -9.29 9.37 -0.66
CA LEU A 95 -8.24 10.06 0.08
C LEU A 95 -7.59 11.11 -0.83
N PHE A 96 -7.64 12.38 -0.40
CA PHE A 96 -7.05 13.50 -1.15
C PHE A 96 -5.60 13.76 -0.74
N ALA A 97 -4.78 14.22 -1.69
CA ALA A 97 -3.36 14.52 -1.48
C ALA A 97 -3.14 15.53 -0.34
N ASP A 98 -3.94 16.58 -0.27
CA ASP A 98 -3.81 17.63 0.75
C ASP A 98 -4.09 17.12 2.17
N GLN A 99 -5.04 16.18 2.31
CA GLN A 99 -5.36 15.53 3.58
C GLN A 99 -4.18 14.69 4.08
N TRP A 100 -3.60 13.87 3.20
CA TRP A 100 -2.44 13.04 3.55
C TRP A 100 -1.24 13.92 3.91
N LEU A 101 -0.89 14.90 3.08
CA LEU A 101 0.24 15.81 3.31
C LEU A 101 0.11 16.61 4.60
N ARG A 102 -1.11 16.99 5.00
CA ARG A 102 -1.37 17.66 6.28
C ARG A 102 -0.93 16.79 7.46
N VAL A 103 -1.24 15.50 7.43
CA VAL A 103 -0.82 14.55 8.47
C VAL A 103 0.70 14.36 8.46
N LEU A 104 1.33 14.24 7.28
CA LEU A 104 2.79 14.12 7.18
C LEU A 104 3.51 15.32 7.79
N ARG A 105 3.05 16.54 7.48
CA ARG A 105 3.61 17.78 8.06
C ARG A 105 3.45 17.82 9.57
N ALA A 106 2.30 17.39 10.09
CA ALA A 106 2.04 17.39 11.52
C ALA A 106 2.86 16.33 12.29
N ARG A 107 3.17 15.19 11.65
CA ARG A 107 3.90 14.08 12.27
C ARG A 107 5.42 14.16 12.08
N SER A 108 5.91 14.92 11.11
CA SER A 108 7.37 15.06 10.87
C SER A 108 8.11 15.57 12.10
N GLY A 109 9.13 14.83 12.55
CA GLY A 109 10.01 15.21 13.66
C GLY A 109 9.42 15.00 15.06
N VAL A 110 8.15 14.63 15.18
CA VAL A 110 7.50 14.28 16.47
C VAL A 110 6.98 12.85 16.48
N GLY A 111 6.58 12.35 15.32
CA GLY A 111 5.99 11.04 15.13
C GLY A 111 6.88 10.05 14.39
N PHE A 112 7.97 10.52 13.81
CA PHE A 112 9.00 9.72 13.16
C PHE A 112 10.25 10.57 12.95
N GLU A 113 11.40 9.91 12.93
CA GLU A 113 12.67 10.49 12.44
C GLU A 113 12.68 10.49 10.90
N HIS A 114 12.31 9.35 10.30
CA HIS A 114 12.23 9.14 8.86
C HIS A 114 10.98 8.36 8.48
N MET A 115 10.34 8.76 7.38
CA MET A 115 9.24 8.00 6.77
C MET A 115 9.54 7.67 5.31
N VAL A 116 9.29 6.42 4.93
CA VAL A 116 9.32 5.95 3.55
C VAL A 116 7.90 5.59 3.10
N ILE A 117 7.48 6.12 1.95
CA ILE A 117 6.18 5.88 1.35
C ILE A 117 6.36 5.23 -0.01
N TYR A 118 5.70 4.08 -0.20
CA TYR A 118 5.57 3.43 -1.50
C TYR A 118 4.09 3.49 -1.89
N LEU A 119 3.81 4.13 -3.03
CA LEU A 119 2.46 4.37 -3.50
C LEU A 119 2.24 3.72 -4.87
N GLU A 120 1.54 2.60 -4.90
CA GLU A 120 1.00 1.95 -6.09
C GLU A 120 -0.41 2.49 -6.38
N ALA A 121 -0.52 3.25 -7.48
CA ALA A 121 -1.77 3.72 -8.07
C ALA A 121 -1.50 4.42 -9.43
N CYS A 122 -2.53 4.48 -10.29
CA CYS A 122 -2.54 5.39 -11.43
C CYS A 122 -2.38 6.85 -10.97
N GLU A 123 -1.65 7.63 -11.75
CA GLU A 123 -1.35 9.05 -11.49
C GLU A 123 -0.75 9.31 -10.10
N SER A 124 -0.15 8.31 -9.45
CA SER A 124 0.34 8.36 -8.06
C SER A 124 1.35 9.48 -7.80
N GLY A 125 2.14 9.88 -8.79
CA GLY A 125 3.03 11.04 -8.72
C GLY A 125 2.29 12.34 -8.33
N SER A 126 1.03 12.49 -8.73
CA SER A 126 0.19 13.66 -8.45
C SER A 126 -0.13 13.84 -6.97
N MET A 127 0.04 12.80 -6.15
CA MET A 127 -0.16 12.89 -4.69
C MET A 127 0.96 13.69 -3.99
N PHE A 128 2.13 13.84 -4.63
CA PHE A 128 3.32 14.45 -4.02
C PHE A 128 3.98 15.53 -4.87
N GLU A 129 3.87 15.47 -6.21
CA GLU A 129 4.52 16.40 -7.14
C GLU A 129 4.13 17.85 -6.86
N GLY A 130 5.11 18.69 -6.51
CA GLY A 130 4.87 20.10 -6.16
C GLY A 130 4.17 20.33 -4.81
N LEU A 131 3.80 19.27 -4.08
CA LEU A 131 3.02 19.35 -2.85
C LEU A 131 3.78 18.88 -1.60
N LEU A 132 4.64 17.85 -1.74
CA LEU A 132 5.45 17.30 -0.64
C LEU A 132 6.58 18.29 -0.27
N PRO A 133 6.62 18.80 0.97
CA PRO A 133 7.67 19.72 1.38
C PRO A 133 9.04 19.04 1.39
N LYS A 134 10.08 19.76 0.97
CA LYS A 134 11.46 19.25 0.96
C LYS A 134 12.15 19.31 2.34
N ASN A 135 11.53 19.95 3.33
CA ASN A 135 12.08 20.16 4.66
C ASN A 135 11.51 19.20 5.73
N ILE A 136 10.85 18.12 5.30
CA ILE A 136 10.41 17.02 6.18
C ILE A 136 11.13 15.74 5.77
N SER A 137 11.38 14.88 6.75
CA SER A 137 12.11 13.61 6.56
C SER A 137 11.22 12.51 5.95
N VAL A 138 10.65 12.79 4.79
CA VAL A 138 9.77 11.87 4.04
C VAL A 138 10.39 11.58 2.68
N PHE A 139 10.58 10.31 2.36
CA PHE A 139 10.91 9.83 1.03
C PHE A 139 9.71 9.09 0.44
N ALA A 140 9.26 9.49 -0.75
CA ALA A 140 8.13 8.87 -1.44
C ALA A 140 8.55 8.36 -2.81
N THR A 141 8.08 7.16 -3.15
CA THR A 141 8.19 6.55 -4.48
C THR A 141 6.80 6.18 -4.96
N THR A 142 6.55 6.36 -6.25
CA THR A 142 5.24 6.19 -6.86
C THR A 142 5.36 5.28 -8.06
N ALA A 143 4.34 4.46 -8.30
CA ALA A 143 4.29 3.54 -9.44
C ALA A 143 4.26 4.26 -10.80
N ALA A 144 3.69 5.47 -10.81
CA ALA A 144 3.45 6.27 -11.99
C ALA A 144 3.77 7.75 -11.72
N ASN A 145 4.08 8.50 -12.78
CA ASN A 145 4.09 9.96 -12.73
C ASN A 145 2.66 10.55 -12.57
N ALA A 146 2.53 11.87 -12.49
CA ALA A 146 1.24 12.53 -12.22
C ALA A 146 0.18 12.43 -13.34
N ARG A 147 0.50 11.81 -14.48
CA ARG A 147 -0.33 11.82 -15.69
C ARG A 147 -0.42 10.47 -16.40
N GLU A 148 0.15 9.41 -15.82
CA GLU A 148 0.15 8.09 -16.43
C GLU A 148 -0.47 7.05 -15.50
N SER A 149 -0.97 5.97 -16.10
CA SER A 149 -1.48 4.83 -15.37
C SER A 149 -0.35 3.94 -14.85
N SER A 150 -0.60 3.28 -13.72
CA SER A 150 0.18 2.12 -13.32
C SER A 150 -0.41 0.85 -13.94
N TRP A 151 0.26 -0.30 -13.74
CA TRP A 151 -0.06 -1.53 -14.45
C TRP A 151 -0.09 -2.73 -13.51
N GLY A 152 -1.14 -3.55 -13.67
CA GLY A 152 -1.17 -4.89 -13.12
C GLY A 152 -0.10 -5.79 -13.72
N THR A 153 0.28 -6.84 -13.00
CA THR A 153 1.17 -7.90 -13.48
C THR A 153 0.59 -9.26 -13.12
N TYR A 154 1.13 -10.31 -13.74
CA TYR A 154 0.64 -11.68 -13.60
C TYR A 154 -0.86 -11.81 -13.89
N CYS A 155 -1.27 -11.26 -15.03
CA CYS A 155 -2.64 -11.33 -15.53
C CYS A 155 -2.85 -12.53 -16.46
N PRO A 156 -4.08 -13.03 -16.61
CA PRO A 156 -4.43 -13.97 -17.67
C PRO A 156 -4.00 -13.45 -19.04
N GLY A 157 -3.23 -14.23 -19.79
CA GLY A 157 -2.66 -13.84 -21.09
C GLY A 157 -1.32 -13.09 -21.04
N MET A 158 -0.77 -12.81 -19.86
CA MET A 158 0.60 -12.28 -19.70
C MET A 158 1.60 -13.40 -19.39
N HIS A 159 2.90 -13.15 -19.55
CA HIS A 159 3.96 -14.05 -19.08
C HIS A 159 4.84 -13.38 -18.01
N PRO A 160 5.02 -14.01 -16.83
CA PRO A 160 4.37 -15.25 -16.38
C PRO A 160 2.88 -15.01 -16.04
N SER A 161 2.01 -15.96 -16.39
CA SER A 161 0.56 -15.91 -16.15
C SER A 161 0.21 -16.56 -14.80
N PRO A 162 -0.94 -16.20 -14.19
CA PRO A 162 -1.46 -16.97 -13.06
C PRO A 162 -1.96 -18.35 -13.54
N PRO A 163 -2.24 -19.29 -12.61
CA PRO A 163 -3.02 -20.49 -12.90
C PRO A 163 -4.35 -20.15 -13.60
N PHE A 164 -4.83 -21.02 -14.50
CA PHE A 164 -6.00 -20.72 -15.34
C PHE A 164 -7.30 -20.56 -14.54
N GLU A 165 -7.36 -21.10 -13.32
CA GLU A 165 -8.47 -20.95 -12.38
C GLU A 165 -8.61 -19.52 -11.86
N LEU A 166 -7.54 -18.71 -11.94
CA LEU A 166 -7.51 -17.31 -11.51
C LEU A 166 -7.72 -16.41 -12.73
N MET A 167 -8.95 -15.92 -12.89
CA MET A 167 -9.34 -15.00 -13.97
C MET A 167 -9.05 -13.52 -13.66
N THR A 168 -8.07 -13.25 -12.79
CA THR A 168 -7.69 -11.90 -12.36
C THR A 168 -6.16 -11.78 -12.32
N CYS A 169 -5.64 -10.55 -12.37
CA CYS A 169 -4.23 -10.29 -12.09
C CYS A 169 -3.90 -10.59 -10.62
N LEU A 170 -2.69 -11.10 -10.34
CA LEU A 170 -2.27 -11.44 -8.97
C LEU A 170 -1.59 -10.29 -8.23
N GLY A 171 -1.12 -9.27 -8.93
CA GLY A 171 -0.49 -8.13 -8.30
C GLY A 171 -0.28 -6.98 -9.27
N ASP A 172 0.46 -5.99 -8.81
CA ASP A 172 0.84 -4.79 -9.55
C ASP A 172 2.33 -4.81 -9.91
N LEU A 173 2.68 -4.21 -11.05
CA LEU A 173 4.04 -4.23 -11.58
C LEU A 173 5.01 -3.50 -10.65
N TYR A 174 4.58 -2.35 -10.10
CA TYR A 174 5.33 -1.70 -9.04
C TYR A 174 4.89 -2.29 -7.70
N ARG A 175 5.83 -2.97 -7.04
CA ARG A 175 5.57 -3.65 -5.78
C ARG A 175 6.77 -3.59 -4.85
N TRP A 176 6.50 -3.33 -3.57
CA TRP A 176 7.49 -3.47 -2.49
C TRP A 176 8.00 -4.91 -2.46
N GLY A 177 9.32 -5.10 -2.57
CA GLY A 177 9.95 -6.42 -2.65
C GLY A 177 10.67 -6.67 -3.99
N SER A 178 10.10 -6.29 -5.13
CA SER A 178 10.75 -6.48 -6.44
C SER A 178 12.12 -5.79 -6.56
N GLU A 179 12.25 -4.60 -6.00
CA GLU A 179 13.51 -3.85 -5.94
C GLU A 179 14.54 -4.50 -4.99
N LEU A 180 14.07 -5.18 -3.93
CA LEU A 180 14.92 -5.87 -2.95
C LEU A 180 15.36 -7.24 -3.49
N GLU A 181 14.44 -8.03 -4.05
CA GLU A 181 14.70 -9.28 -4.76
C GLU A 181 15.68 -9.06 -5.91
N ARG A 182 15.47 -8.04 -6.75
CA ARG A 182 16.39 -7.68 -7.84
C ARG A 182 17.77 -7.27 -7.32
N ARG A 183 17.86 -6.65 -6.14
CA ARG A 183 19.15 -6.30 -5.50
C ARG A 183 19.84 -7.52 -4.90
N GLU A 184 19.10 -8.50 -4.37
CA GLU A 184 19.64 -9.78 -3.92
C GLU A 184 20.15 -10.59 -5.10
N ASP A 185 19.34 -10.77 -6.15
CA ASP A 185 19.73 -11.43 -7.41
C ASP A 185 20.99 -10.79 -8.02
N TYR A 186 21.06 -9.46 -8.04
CA TYR A 186 22.24 -8.73 -8.53
C TYR A 186 23.48 -8.90 -7.64
N ARG A 187 23.30 -8.98 -6.31
CA ARG A 187 24.40 -9.24 -5.37
C ARG A 187 24.92 -10.66 -5.51
N ASP A 188 24.05 -11.63 -5.70
CA ASP A 188 24.43 -13.03 -5.87
C ASP A 188 25.07 -13.29 -7.23
N ALA A 189 24.59 -12.63 -8.30
CA ALA A 189 25.25 -12.63 -9.60
C ALA A 189 26.68 -12.05 -9.55
N LYS A 190 26.95 -11.06 -8.69
CA LYS A 190 28.31 -10.52 -8.48
C LYS A 190 29.21 -11.39 -7.60
N ARG A 191 28.66 -12.31 -6.80
CA ARG A 191 29.45 -13.26 -5.98
C ARG A 191 29.88 -14.49 -6.76
N LEU A 192 29.21 -14.77 -7.87
CA LEU A 192 29.48 -15.90 -8.76
C LEU A 192 30.37 -15.53 -9.97
N GLY A 193 30.81 -14.28 -10.07
CA GLY A 193 31.67 -13.75 -11.14
C GLY A 193 33.05 -13.34 -10.68
#